data_AF-A0A8X7CQJ7-F1
#
_entry.id   AF-A0A8X7CQJ7-F1
#
_cell.length_a   1.000
_cell.length_b   1.000
_cell.length_c   1.000
_cell.angle_alpha   90.00
_cell.angle_beta   90.00
_cell.angle_gamma   90.00
#
_symmetry.space_group_name_H-M   'P 1'
#
loop_
_entity.id
_entity.type
_entity.pdbx_description
1 polymer ?
#
loop_
_entity_poly.entity_id
_entity_poly.type
_entity_poly.pdbx_seq_one_letter_code
_entity_poly.pdbx_strand_id
1 'polypeptide(L)'
;MWNLQALPTCLVVILSLAIFTKHVTTSKQRPFYIMGHLVNSIEEISEYLERGSNVLESDIEFFKNGSVKAVYHGFPCDCYRECENSANMADYLQTVRNITDPNVPGNYYDQMVLQLFDLKLNTSEDKRFSGREVARHVLDYLWGEEGEREQE
;
A
#
# COMPACT_ATOMS: atom_id res chain seq x y z
N MET A 1 -44.85 -65.10 -20.55
CA MET A 1 -44.39 -64.39 -21.77
C MET A 1 -44.39 -62.91 -21.48
N TRP A 2 -43.28 -62.28 -21.83
CA TRP A 2 -42.88 -60.91 -21.49
C TRP A 2 -43.69 -59.86 -22.24
N ASN A 3 -43.88 -58.68 -21.65
CA ASN A 3 -43.88 -57.42 -22.38
C ASN A 3 -43.73 -56.23 -21.42
N LEU A 4 -42.47 -55.87 -21.13
CA LEU A 4 -42.11 -54.51 -20.73
C LEU A 4 -41.53 -53.82 -21.97
N GLN A 5 -42.28 -52.86 -22.51
CA GLN A 5 -41.78 -51.88 -23.49
C GLN A 5 -42.30 -50.50 -23.08
N ALA A 6 -41.42 -49.65 -22.57
CA ALA A 6 -41.34 -48.24 -22.95
C ALA A 6 -40.05 -47.64 -22.37
N LEU A 7 -39.33 -46.96 -23.25
CA LEU A 7 -37.96 -46.48 -23.19
C LEU A 7 -37.71 -45.33 -22.19
N PRO A 8 -36.44 -45.03 -21.87
CA PRO A 8 -36.05 -44.09 -20.84
C PRO A 8 -36.30 -42.65 -21.29
N THR A 9 -36.95 -41.86 -20.45
CA THR A 9 -36.89 -40.41 -20.57
C THR A 9 -35.46 -39.97 -20.27
N CYS A 10 -34.68 -39.81 -21.34
CA CYS A 10 -33.44 -39.04 -21.32
C CYS A 10 -33.74 -37.67 -20.74
N LEU A 11 -33.45 -37.48 -19.45
CA LEU A 11 -33.39 -36.19 -18.81
C LEU A 11 -32.15 -35.49 -19.39
N VAL A 12 -32.34 -34.78 -20.49
CA VAL A 12 -31.30 -33.88 -21.03
C VAL A 12 -31.19 -32.72 -20.06
N VAL A 13 -30.27 -32.84 -19.09
CA VAL A 13 -29.83 -31.71 -18.27
C VAL A 13 -29.04 -30.80 -19.20
N ILE A 14 -29.71 -29.78 -19.74
CA ILE A 14 -29.03 -28.67 -20.41
C ILE A 14 -28.33 -27.88 -19.29
N LEU A 15 -27.10 -28.26 -19.00
CA LEU A 15 -26.18 -27.46 -18.19
C LEU A 15 -25.84 -26.22 -19.02
N SER A 16 -26.68 -25.18 -18.95
CA SER A 16 -26.36 -23.87 -19.48
C SER A 16 -25.23 -23.30 -18.62
N LEU A 17 -24.00 -23.67 -18.96
CA LEU A 17 -22.79 -23.03 -18.47
C LEU A 17 -22.86 -21.60 -19.02
N ALA A 18 -23.52 -20.70 -18.30
CA ALA A 18 -23.36 -19.28 -18.50
C ALA A 18 -21.91 -18.98 -18.14
N ILE A 19 -21.04 -19.05 -19.14
CA ILE A 19 -19.69 -18.53 -19.06
C ILE A 19 -19.88 -17.02 -18.90
N PHE A 20 -19.99 -16.57 -17.65
CA PHE A 20 -19.80 -15.18 -17.30
C PHE A 20 -18.35 -14.84 -17.63
N THR A 21 -18.09 -14.60 -18.92
CA THR A 21 -16.89 -13.90 -19.32
C THR A 21 -16.99 -12.55 -18.64
N LYS A 22 -16.22 -12.36 -17.55
CA LYS A 22 -15.98 -11.03 -17.00
C LYS A 22 -15.35 -10.26 -18.15
N HIS A 23 -16.16 -9.51 -18.89
CA HIS A 23 -15.66 -8.49 -19.78
C HIS A 23 -14.98 -7.48 -18.86
N VAL A 24 -13.66 -7.60 -18.72
CA VAL A 24 -12.82 -6.54 -18.18
C VAL A 24 -12.92 -5.42 -19.21
N THR A 25 -13.90 -4.54 -19.01
CA THR A 25 -13.96 -3.31 -19.77
C THR A 25 -12.75 -2.50 -19.34
N THR A 26 -11.74 -2.44 -20.20
CA THR A 26 -10.63 -1.51 -20.01
C THR A 26 -11.25 -0.11 -20.04
N SER A 27 -11.35 0.50 -18.86
CA SER A 27 -11.90 1.85 -18.78
C SER A 27 -11.04 2.78 -19.64
N LYS A 28 -11.68 3.53 -20.53
CA LYS A 28 -10.99 4.55 -21.35
C LYS A 28 -10.75 5.84 -20.56
N GLN A 29 -11.20 5.92 -19.32
CA GLN A 29 -11.01 7.08 -18.46
C GLN A 29 -9.56 7.14 -18.00
N ARG A 30 -9.01 8.36 -17.91
CA ARG A 30 -7.67 8.58 -17.37
C ARG A 30 -7.66 8.20 -15.87
N PRO A 31 -6.72 7.37 -15.40
CA PRO A 31 -6.57 7.12 -13.98
C PRO A 31 -6.04 8.37 -13.26
N PHE A 32 -6.45 8.56 -12.02
CA PHE A 32 -5.99 9.66 -11.15
C PHE A 32 -5.35 9.10 -9.89
N TYR A 33 -4.23 9.71 -9.49
CA TYR A 33 -3.64 9.54 -8.18
C TYR A 33 -4.09 10.72 -7.32
N ILE A 34 -4.87 10.42 -6.29
CA ILE A 34 -5.34 11.36 -5.27
C ILE A 34 -4.41 11.17 -4.08
N MET A 35 -3.51 12.14 -3.92
CA MET A 35 -2.41 12.07 -2.98
C MET A 35 -2.74 12.82 -1.70
N GLY A 36 -2.75 12.10 -0.58
CA GLY A 36 -2.69 12.71 0.74
C GLY A 36 -1.31 13.34 0.95
N HIS A 37 -1.27 14.64 1.23
CA HIS A 37 -0.04 15.41 1.43
C HIS A 37 0.35 15.45 2.91
N LEU A 38 1.64 15.35 3.23
CA LEU A 38 2.19 15.39 4.60
C LEU A 38 1.56 14.34 5.52
N VAL A 39 1.53 13.08 5.09
CA VAL A 39 0.99 11.96 5.89
C VAL A 39 2.16 11.34 6.66
N ASN A 40 2.51 11.95 7.79
CA ASN A 40 3.76 11.69 8.49
C ASN A 40 3.60 10.92 9.81
N SER A 41 2.37 10.78 10.31
CA SER A 41 2.07 9.86 11.43
C SER A 41 1.24 8.66 11.01
N ILE A 42 1.18 7.65 11.90
CA ILE A 42 0.40 6.43 11.69
C ILE A 42 -1.11 6.74 11.65
N GLU A 43 -1.57 7.69 12.47
CA GLU A 43 -2.98 8.08 12.57
C GLU A 43 -3.47 8.75 11.29
N GLU A 44 -2.61 9.55 10.64
CA GLU A 44 -2.95 10.23 9.39
C GLU A 44 -3.15 9.24 8.23
N ILE A 45 -2.51 8.06 8.26
CA ILE A 45 -2.66 7.06 7.20
C ILE A 45 -4.13 6.68 7.00
N SER A 46 -4.82 6.23 8.06
CA SER A 46 -6.24 5.90 7.96
C SER A 46 -7.08 7.12 7.65
N GLU A 47 -6.77 8.30 8.22
CA GLU A 47 -7.54 9.52 7.97
C GLU A 47 -7.57 9.86 6.47
N TYR A 48 -6.42 9.85 5.80
CA TYR A 48 -6.33 10.21 4.38
C TYR A 48 -6.93 9.17 3.47
N LEU A 49 -6.78 7.88 3.80
CA LEU A 49 -7.37 6.78 3.03
C LEU A 49 -8.90 6.75 3.17
N GLU A 50 -9.44 6.94 4.38
CA GLU A 50 -10.89 7.06 4.62
C GLU A 50 -11.52 8.25 3.89
N ARG A 51 -10.73 9.31 3.66
CA ARG A 51 -11.14 10.50 2.88
C ARG A 51 -11.01 10.32 1.36
N GLY A 52 -10.57 9.14 0.90
CA GLY A 52 -10.55 8.75 -0.52
C GLY A 52 -9.22 8.95 -1.23
N SER A 53 -8.12 9.13 -0.49
CA SER A 53 -6.78 9.10 -1.08
C SER A 53 -6.45 7.68 -1.55
N ASN A 54 -5.76 7.56 -2.68
CA ASN A 54 -5.20 6.29 -3.16
C ASN A 54 -3.66 6.29 -3.20
N VAL A 55 -3.08 7.44 -2.84
CA VAL A 55 -1.64 7.64 -2.66
C VAL A 55 -1.41 8.41 -1.38
N LEU A 56 -0.34 8.06 -0.65
CA LEU A 56 0.15 8.84 0.47
C LEU A 56 1.51 9.41 0.11
N GLU A 57 1.73 10.67 0.50
CA GLU A 57 3.03 11.33 0.45
C GLU A 57 3.50 11.58 1.89
N SER A 58 4.77 11.28 2.14
CA SER A 58 5.38 11.38 3.45
C SER A 58 6.82 11.87 3.36
N ASP A 59 7.20 12.72 4.29
CA ASP A 59 8.51 13.33 4.36
C ASP A 59 9.47 12.46 5.15
N ILE A 60 10.65 12.19 4.60
CA ILE A 60 11.71 11.45 5.29
C ILE A 60 12.80 12.42 5.71
N GLU A 61 12.92 12.63 7.01
CA GLU A 61 13.99 13.42 7.62
C GLU A 61 15.24 12.57 7.83
N PHE A 62 16.41 13.17 7.62
CA PHE A 62 17.71 12.54 7.83
C PHE A 62 18.53 13.27 8.89
N PHE A 63 19.34 12.51 9.63
CA PHE A 63 20.48 13.07 10.35
C PHE A 63 21.59 13.48 9.38
N LYS A 64 22.53 14.30 9.86
CA LYS A 64 23.67 14.76 9.04
C LYS A 64 24.54 13.63 8.48
N ASN A 65 24.71 12.55 9.24
CA ASN A 65 25.45 11.35 8.81
C ASN A 65 24.71 10.54 7.73
N GLY A 66 23.49 10.95 7.36
CA GLY A 66 22.66 10.34 6.34
C GLY A 66 21.74 9.22 6.82
N SER A 67 21.76 8.83 8.11
CA SER A 67 20.78 7.87 8.62
C SER A 67 19.39 8.48 8.69
N VAL A 68 18.36 7.64 8.50
CA VAL A 68 16.96 8.06 8.65
C VAL A 68 16.73 8.52 10.09
N LYS A 69 16.08 9.68 10.24
CA LYS A 69 15.74 10.27 11.53
C LYS A 69 14.29 9.96 11.91
N ALA A 70 13.35 10.30 11.03
CA ALA A 70 11.92 10.09 11.24
C ALA A 70 11.16 10.28 9.92
N VAL A 71 9.90 9.83 9.90
CA VAL A 71 8.90 10.36 8.97
C VAL A 71 8.40 11.67 9.56
N TYR A 72 8.81 12.80 9.00
CA TYR A 72 8.63 14.11 9.61
C TYR A 72 8.90 15.27 8.64
N HIS A 73 8.05 16.30 8.70
CA HIS A 73 8.23 17.55 7.96
C HIS A 73 8.87 18.66 8.81
N GLY A 74 8.20 19.07 9.90
CA GLY A 74 8.55 20.23 10.72
C GLY A 74 8.03 21.57 10.19
N PHE A 75 8.31 22.66 10.91
CA PHE A 75 7.86 24.00 10.53
C PHE A 75 8.87 24.69 9.58
N PRO A 76 8.43 25.46 8.58
CA PRO A 76 7.05 25.76 8.18
C PRO A 76 6.42 24.67 7.30
N CYS A 77 5.11 24.48 7.37
CA CYS A 77 4.35 23.63 6.45
C CYS A 77 3.09 24.33 5.91
N ASP A 78 2.28 23.64 5.11
CA ASP A 78 1.02 24.15 4.55
C ASP A 78 0.13 24.80 5.63
N CYS A 79 -0.55 25.89 5.26
CA CYS A 79 -1.42 26.63 6.17
C CYS A 79 -2.45 25.72 6.84
N TYR A 80 -2.60 25.86 8.17
CA TYR A 80 -3.57 25.14 9.00
C TYR A 80 -3.36 23.61 9.09
N ARG A 81 -2.14 23.13 8.82
CA ARG A 81 -1.74 21.74 9.07
C ARG A 81 -0.95 21.63 10.38
N GLU A 82 -1.06 20.48 11.04
CA GLU A 82 -0.17 20.12 12.14
C GLU A 82 1.16 19.62 11.57
N CYS A 83 2.18 20.48 11.57
CA CYS A 83 3.48 20.18 10.95
C CYS A 83 4.36 19.23 11.77
N GLU A 84 3.95 18.93 13.01
CA GLU A 84 4.79 18.23 13.99
C GLU A 84 4.46 16.75 14.14
N ASN A 85 3.43 16.27 13.42
CA ASN A 85 3.11 14.85 13.33
C ASN A 85 4.30 14.07 12.77
N SER A 86 4.61 12.93 13.41
CA SER A 86 5.79 12.13 13.09
C SER A 86 5.59 10.66 13.39
N ALA A 87 6.43 9.83 12.78
CA ALA A 87 6.53 8.42 13.09
C ALA A 87 7.98 7.93 12.98
N ASN A 88 8.28 6.81 13.65
CA ASN A 88 9.45 6.02 13.31
C ASN A 88 9.25 5.38 11.92
N MET A 89 10.28 5.39 11.07
CA MET A 89 10.18 4.85 9.71
C MET A 89 9.83 3.36 9.68
N ALA A 90 10.35 2.58 10.63
CA ALA A 90 10.04 1.15 10.71
C ALA A 90 8.56 0.93 11.00
N ASP A 91 8.02 1.59 12.03
CA ASP A 91 6.62 1.46 12.43
C ASP A 91 5.67 1.97 11.33
N TYR A 92 6.05 3.07 10.67
CA TYR A 92 5.30 3.60 9.52
C TYR A 92 5.24 2.58 8.38
N LEU A 93 6.39 2.02 7.97
CA LEU A 93 6.45 1.04 6.89
C LEU A 93 5.75 -0.28 7.22
N GLN A 94 5.84 -0.75 8.47
CA GLN A 94 5.10 -1.93 8.92
C GLN A 94 3.60 -1.68 8.89
N THR A 95 3.15 -0.47 9.23
CA THR A 95 1.75 -0.08 9.09
C THR A 95 1.34 -0.12 7.63
N VAL A 96 2.12 0.51 6.73
CA VAL A 96 1.88 0.48 5.28
C VAL A 96 1.85 -0.95 4.75
N ARG A 97 2.73 -1.83 5.20
CA ARG A 97 2.71 -3.26 4.85
C ARG A 97 1.38 -3.90 5.25
N ASN A 98 0.98 -3.75 6.51
CA ASN A 98 -0.22 -4.39 7.04
C ASN A 98 -1.48 -3.94 6.32
N ILE A 99 -1.55 -2.68 5.92
CA ILE A 99 -2.72 -2.15 5.20
C ILE A 99 -2.68 -2.41 3.69
N THR A 100 -1.54 -2.83 3.14
CA THR A 100 -1.42 -3.18 1.70
C THR A 100 -1.28 -4.68 1.45
N ASP A 101 -1.33 -5.51 2.50
CA ASP A 101 -1.36 -6.96 2.39
C ASP A 101 -2.82 -7.49 2.37
N PRO A 102 -3.29 -8.07 1.24
CA PRO A 102 -4.65 -8.61 1.14
C PRO A 102 -4.90 -9.82 2.05
N ASN A 103 -3.85 -10.40 2.65
CA ASN A 103 -3.97 -11.53 3.57
C ASN A 103 -4.20 -11.10 5.02
N VAL A 104 -4.06 -9.81 5.35
CA VAL A 104 -4.30 -9.29 6.70
C VAL A 104 -5.80 -8.95 6.87
N PRO A 105 -6.56 -9.70 7.69
CA PRO A 105 -8.00 -9.51 7.79
C PRO A 105 -8.36 -8.16 8.44
N GLY A 106 -9.30 -7.44 7.84
CA GLY A 106 -9.91 -6.24 8.44
C GLY A 106 -9.07 -4.95 8.36
N ASN A 107 -7.81 -5.02 7.92
CA ASN A 107 -6.92 -3.86 7.83
C ASN A 107 -6.47 -3.52 6.40
N TYR A 108 -6.81 -4.34 5.40
CA TYR A 108 -6.39 -4.12 4.01
C TYR A 108 -7.18 -2.97 3.34
N TYR A 109 -6.45 -1.97 2.86
CA TYR A 109 -6.94 -0.84 2.06
C TYR A 109 -6.63 -1.10 0.58
N ASP A 110 -7.56 -1.75 -0.13
CA ASP A 110 -7.43 -2.10 -1.55
C ASP A 110 -7.25 -0.89 -2.49
N GLN A 111 -7.65 0.30 -2.03
CA GLN A 111 -7.50 1.56 -2.73
C GLN A 111 -6.08 2.16 -2.66
N MET A 112 -5.26 1.82 -1.66
CA MET A 112 -3.90 2.38 -1.56
C MET A 112 -2.98 1.67 -2.56
N VAL A 113 -2.48 2.41 -3.55
CA VAL A 113 -1.69 1.84 -4.65
C VAL A 113 -0.28 2.38 -4.78
N LEU A 114 0.04 3.47 -4.07
CA LEU A 114 1.36 4.10 -4.12
C LEU A 114 1.69 4.80 -2.80
N GLN A 115 2.93 4.64 -2.37
CA GLN A 115 3.55 5.46 -1.34
C GLN A 115 4.62 6.32 -2.01
N LEU A 116 4.54 7.63 -1.83
CA LEU A 116 5.55 8.59 -2.27
C LEU A 116 6.35 9.05 -1.06
N PHE A 117 7.68 9.04 -1.15
CA PHE A 117 8.56 9.57 -0.12
C PHE A 117 9.22 10.87 -0.61
N ASP A 118 8.95 11.99 0.05
CA ASP A 118 9.73 13.21 -0.11
C ASP A 118 10.99 13.13 0.76
N LEU A 119 12.14 12.87 0.12
CA LEU A 119 13.41 12.73 0.81
C LEU A 119 14.01 14.11 1.10
N LYS A 120 13.96 14.56 2.36
CA LYS A 120 14.53 15.86 2.80
C LYS A 120 16.06 15.81 2.88
N LEU A 121 16.71 15.69 1.72
CA LEU A 121 18.16 15.52 1.58
C LEU A 121 18.98 16.79 1.86
N ASN A 122 18.36 17.90 2.24
CA ASN A 122 19.05 19.14 2.60
C ASN A 122 19.78 19.05 3.95
N THR A 123 19.34 18.16 4.85
CA THR A 123 19.99 17.94 6.15
C THR A 123 21.09 16.89 6.11
N SER A 124 21.11 16.04 5.08
CA SER A 124 22.08 14.94 4.93
C SER A 124 23.36 15.41 4.23
N GLU A 125 24.51 15.10 4.84
CA GLU A 125 25.83 15.32 4.26
C GLU A 125 26.33 14.10 3.45
N ASP A 126 25.72 12.91 3.63
CA ASP A 126 25.98 11.68 2.85
C ASP A 126 24.70 11.14 2.19
N LYS A 127 24.35 11.70 1.03
CA LYS A 127 23.16 11.32 0.26
C LYS A 127 23.20 9.88 -0.25
N ARG A 128 24.40 9.33 -0.49
CA ARG A 128 24.55 7.95 -0.95
C ARG A 128 24.20 6.99 0.19
N PHE A 129 24.67 7.28 1.40
CA PHE A 129 24.28 6.54 2.58
C PHE A 129 22.78 6.67 2.86
N SER A 130 22.20 7.88 2.77
CA SER A 130 20.75 8.08 2.90
C SER A 130 19.92 7.21 1.95
N GLY A 131 20.30 7.11 0.68
CA GLY A 131 19.62 6.23 -0.27
C GLY A 131 19.68 4.75 0.13
N ARG A 132 20.83 4.28 0.62
CA ARG A 132 20.97 2.90 1.14
C ARG A 132 20.14 2.67 2.39
N GLU A 133 20.10 3.64 3.29
CA GLU A 133 19.32 3.55 4.53
C GLU A 133 17.82 3.48 4.25
N VAL A 134 17.30 4.30 3.34
CA VAL A 134 15.88 4.19 2.90
C VAL A 134 15.61 2.83 2.27
N ALA A 135 16.48 2.37 1.37
CA ALA A 135 16.32 1.07 0.73
C ALA A 135 16.29 -0.08 1.75
N ARG A 136 17.16 -0.03 2.77
CA ARG A 136 17.16 -0.98 3.89
C ARG A 136 15.86 -0.94 4.67
N HIS A 137 15.37 0.24 5.05
CA HIS A 137 14.09 0.33 5.76
C HIS A 137 12.94 -0.27 4.94
N VAL A 138 12.84 0.07 3.65
CA VAL A 138 11.81 -0.50 2.76
C VAL A 138 11.92 -2.02 2.67
N LEU A 139 13.14 -2.53 2.45
CA LEU A 139 13.37 -3.96 2.35
C LEU A 139 13.14 -4.70 3.69
N ASP A 140 13.39 -4.09 4.85
CA ASP A 140 13.24 -4.75 6.17
C ASP A 140 11.80 -4.69 6.67
N TYR A 141 11.14 -3.55 6.49
CA TYR A 141 9.88 -3.25 7.19
C TYR A 141 8.66 -3.24 6.29
N LEU A 142 8.84 -3.03 4.98
CA LEU A 142 7.74 -3.09 4.01
C LEU A 142 7.70 -4.43 3.26
N TRP A 143 8.83 -4.89 2.74
CA TRP A 143 8.87 -6.07 1.84
C TRP A 143 9.44 -7.34 2.46
N GLY A 144 10.32 -7.23 3.45
CA GLY A 144 10.98 -8.38 4.07
C GLY A 144 10.12 -9.01 5.16
N GLU A 145 10.25 -10.30 5.41
CA GLU A 145 9.67 -10.93 6.59
C GLU A 145 10.54 -10.65 7.83
N GLU A 146 9.92 -10.58 9.02
CA GLU A 146 10.66 -10.33 10.25
C GLU A 146 11.79 -11.35 10.43
N GLY A 147 13.04 -10.88 10.47
CA GLY A 147 14.21 -11.71 10.79
C GLY A 147 14.94 -12.38 9.62
N GLU A 148 14.61 -12.06 8.36
CA GLU A 148 15.21 -12.76 7.20
C GLU A 148 16.48 -12.11 6.60
N ARG A 149 16.80 -10.85 6.89
CA ARG A 149 18.02 -10.21 6.35
C ARG A 149 19.18 -10.17 7.34
N GLU A 150 20.31 -10.76 6.92
CA GLU A 150 21.61 -10.50 7.52
C GLU A 150 21.97 -9.02 7.33
N GLN A 151 22.39 -8.36 8.41
CA GLN A 151 22.83 -6.97 8.38
C GLN A 151 24.27 -6.91 7.86
N GLU A 152 24.50 -6.18 6.75
CA GLU A 152 25.82 -5.95 6.12
C GLU A 152 26.72 -4.99 6.91
#